data_AF-A0A1M6PVF6-F1
#
_entry.id   AF-A0A1M6PVF6-F1
#
_cell.length_a   1.000
_cell.length_b   1.000
_cell.length_c   1.000
_cell.angle_alpha   90.00
_cell.angle_beta   90.00
_cell.angle_gamma   90.00
#
_symmetry.space_group_name_H-M   'P 1'
#
loop_
_entity.id
_entity.type
_entity.pdbx_description
1 polymer ?
#
loop_
_entity_poly.entity_id
_entity_poly.type
_entity_poly.pdbx_seq_one_letter_code
_entity_poly.pdbx_strand_id
1 'polypeptide(L)' 'MKTYRYNEKREEKQRTNIWDAFVNHLETTYFPGASELLDKQLIAFEYDAFKSCYC' A
#
# COMPACT_ATOMS: atom_id res chain seq x y z
N MET A 1 -18.82 -35.98 1.36
CA MET A 1 -18.40 -34.67 0.81
C MET A 1 -17.11 -34.26 1.49
N LYS A 2 -15.99 -34.18 0.77
CA LYS A 2 -14.71 -33.73 1.34
C LYS A 2 -14.77 -32.21 1.46
N THR A 3 -14.73 -31.71 2.70
CA THR A 3 -14.69 -30.27 2.98
C THR A 3 -13.30 -29.77 2.63
N TYR A 4 -13.18 -29.05 1.51
CA TYR A 4 -11.99 -28.26 1.20
C TYR A 4 -11.92 -27.15 2.26
N ARG A 5 -11.22 -27.41 3.36
CA ARG A 5 -10.81 -26.37 4.28
C ARG A 5 -9.74 -25.58 3.55
N TYR A 6 -10.19 -24.62 2.76
CA TYR A 6 -9.34 -23.58 2.21
C TYR A 6 -8.82 -22.84 3.44
N ASN A 7 -7.67 -23.29 3.95
CA ASN A 7 -6.85 -22.49 4.83
C ASN A 7 -6.40 -21.34 3.95
N GLU A 8 -7.26 -20.33 3.87
CA GLU A 8 -6.93 -18.97 3.52
C GLU A 8 -5.70 -18.66 4.37
N LYS A 9 -4.54 -18.82 3.75
CA LYS A 9 -3.30 -18.22 4.22
C LYS A 9 -3.64 -16.74 4.19
N ARG A 10 -4.22 -16.26 5.30
CA ARG A 10 -4.24 -14.85 5.66
C ARG A 10 -2.80 -14.45 5.58
N GLU A 11 -2.54 -13.88 4.42
CA GLU A 11 -1.59 -12.84 4.13
C GLU A 11 -0.54 -12.75 5.21
N GLU A 12 0.67 -13.09 4.81
CA GLU A 12 1.93 -12.70 5.41
C GLU A 12 2.01 -11.16 5.44
N LYS A 13 1.07 -10.54 6.17
CA LYS A 13 0.91 -9.12 6.48
C LYS A 13 1.91 -8.78 7.57
N GLN A 14 3.20 -9.01 7.37
CA GLN A 14 4.17 -8.63 8.40
C GLN A 14 5.41 -8.01 7.77
N ARG A 15 5.34 -6.68 7.65
CA ARG A 15 6.43 -5.70 7.48
C ARG A 15 6.80 -5.28 6.06
N THR A 16 5.86 -5.20 5.12
CA THR A 16 6.00 -4.13 4.13
C THR A 16 5.87 -2.81 4.90
N ASN A 17 6.95 -2.03 4.93
CA ASN A 17 6.95 -0.70 5.52
C ASN A 17 5.70 0.04 5.01
N ILE A 18 4.96 0.73 5.88
CA ILE A 18 3.81 1.55 5.46
C ILE A 18 4.22 2.49 4.32
N TRP A 19 5.48 2.95 4.38
CA TRP A 19 6.13 3.72 3.33
C TRP A 19 6.29 2.96 2.01
N ASP A 20 6.64 1.69 2.02
CA ASP A 20 6.81 0.86 0.82
C ASP A 20 5.47 0.58 0.13
N ALA A 21 4.42 0.29 0.92
CA ALA A 21 3.05 0.17 0.42
C ALA A 21 2.55 1.50 -0.16
N PHE A 22 2.90 2.61 0.47
CA PHE A 22 2.57 3.95 0.00
C PHE A 22 3.30 4.31 -1.30
N VAL A 23 4.61 4.01 -1.41
CA VAL A 23 5.38 4.20 -2.64
C VAL A 23 4.80 3.36 -3.79
N ASN A 24 4.53 2.07 -3.54
CA ASN A 24 3.88 1.21 -4.54
C ASN A 24 2.50 1.74 -4.97
N HIS A 25 1.72 2.26 -4.01
CA HIS A 25 0.41 2.85 -4.32
C HIS A 25 0.56 4.09 -5.21
N LEU A 26 1.54 4.96 -4.90
CA LEU A 26 1.85 6.14 -5.71
C LEU A 26 2.32 5.76 -7.12
N GLU A 27 3.21 4.78 -7.23
CA GLU A 27 3.77 4.35 -8.50
C GLU A 27 2.72 3.65 -9.38
N THR A 28 1.77 2.94 -8.77
CA THR A 28 0.66 2.29 -9.47
C THR A 28 -0.43 3.29 -9.87
N THR A 29 -0.71 4.30 -9.02
CA THR A 29 -1.79 5.27 -9.23
C THR A 29 -1.41 6.34 -10.25
N TYR A 30 -0.17 6.84 -10.17
CA TYR A 30 0.31 7.90 -11.05
C TYR A 30 1.18 7.33 -12.18
N PHE A 31 2.41 6.91 -11.85
CA PHE A 31 3.38 6.34 -12.78
C PHE A 31 4.61 5.83 -12.01
N PRO A 32 5.37 4.85 -12.55
CA PRO A 32 6.61 4.39 -11.92
C PRO A 32 7.62 5.54 -11.76
N GLY A 33 8.16 5.72 -10.54
CA GLY A 33 8.99 6.87 -10.17
C GLY A 33 8.22 8.10 -9.67
N ALA A 34 6.90 8.00 -9.50
CA ALA A 34 6.07 9.08 -8.94
C ALA A 34 6.54 9.55 -7.56
N SER A 35 7.04 8.66 -6.71
CA SER A 35 7.51 9.02 -5.36
C SER A 35 8.71 9.99 -5.34
N GLU A 36 9.52 10.03 -6.40
CA GLU A 36 10.68 10.92 -6.53
C GLU A 36 10.38 12.18 -7.34
N LEU A 37 9.39 12.11 -8.25
CA LEU A 37 9.00 13.21 -9.14
C LEU A 37 7.83 14.05 -8.60
N LEU A 38 6.98 13.50 -7.75
CA LEU A 38 5.87 14.26 -7.16
C LEU A 38 6.38 15.27 -6.14
N ASP A 39 5.65 16.39 -6.10
CA ASP A 39 5.91 17.43 -5.12
C ASP A 39 5.74 16.89 -3.69
N LYS A 40 6.66 17.26 -2.80
CA LYS A 40 6.65 16.81 -1.40
C LYS A 40 5.35 17.16 -0.68
N GLN A 41 4.67 18.25 -1.07
CA GLN A 41 3.37 18.60 -0.52
C GLN A 41 2.28 17.61 -0.94
N LEU A 42 2.31 17.15 -2.20
CA LEU A 42 1.35 16.18 -2.71
C LEU A 42 1.58 14.79 -2.09
N ILE A 43 2.85 14.40 -1.91
CA ILE A 43 3.21 13.18 -1.20
C ILE A 43 2.71 13.23 0.26
N ALA A 44 2.88 14.36 0.96
CA ALA A 44 2.38 14.51 2.32
C ALA A 44 0.85 14.43 2.41
N PHE A 45 0.13 15.02 1.45
CA PHE A 45 -1.32 14.96 1.37
C PHE A 45 -1.80 13.52 1.16
N GLU A 46 -1.21 12.79 0.22
CA GLU A 46 -1.58 11.39 -0.02
C GLU A 46 -1.16 10.49 1.13
N TYR A 47 -0.03 10.77 1.79
CA TYR A 47 0.38 9.99 2.96
C TYR A 47 -0.61 10.14 4.11
N ASP A 48 -1.15 11.35 4.32
CA ASP A 48 -2.18 11.61 5.33
C ASP A 48 -3.49 10.89 4.99
N ALA A 49 -3.93 10.94 3.72
CA ALA A 49 -5.10 10.21 3.23
C ALA A 49 -4.93 8.69 3.37
N PHE A 50 -3.76 8.17 2.97
CA PHE A 50 -3.41 6.76 3.09
C PHE A 50 -3.41 6.30 4.55
N LYS A 51 -2.85 7.12 5.45
CA LYS A 51 -2.83 6.87 6.89
C LYS A 51 -4.23 6.87 7.48
N SER A 52 -5.12 7.75 7.02
CA SER A 52 -6.52 7.79 7.45
C SER A 52 -7.33 6.58 6.96
N CYS A 53 -6.93 5.94 5.86
CA CYS A 53 -7.65 4.78 5.31
C CYS A 53 -7.18 3.43 5.92
N TYR A 54 -5.98 3.41 6.51
CA TYR A 54 -5.36 2.22 7.11
C TYR A 54 -5.39 2.18 8.65
N CYS A 55 -5.83 3.26 9.31
CA CYS A 55 -5.80 3.42 10.76
C CYS A 55 -7.20 3.58 11.36
#